data_AF-A0A3C1VFF7-F1
#
_entry.id   AF-A0A3C1VFF7-F1
#
_cell.length_a   1.000
_cell.length_b   1.000
_cell.length_c   1.000
_cell.angle_alpha   90.00
_cell.angle_beta   90.00
_cell.angle_gamma   90.00
#
_symmetry.space_group_name_H-M   'P 1'
#
loop_
_entity.id
_entity.type
_entity.pdbx_description
1 polymer ?
#
loop_
_entity_poly.entity_id
_entity_poly.type
_entity_poly.pdbx_seq_one_letter_code
_entity_poly.pdbx_strand_id
1 'polypeptide(L)'
;MQTFGANMKIWRGQFLAAVAVSLFLTGCSKPADQSGGDTIKVGEYASLTGSEATFGQSSHKGTQLAVDELNASGGVLGKKIQLLTEDNQSQAGQSATVVRKLISSDGVVAILGEVASSRSLEAAPIC
;
A
#
# COMPACT_ATOMS: atom_id res chain seq x y z
N MET A 1 -58.46 -58.08 8.30
CA MET A 1 -59.30 -56.97 7.77
C MET A 1 -58.34 -55.95 7.16
N GLN A 2 -58.03 -56.02 5.86
CA GLN A 2 -58.72 -55.34 4.73
C GLN A 2 -58.86 -53.83 5.01
N THR A 3 -58.17 -52.95 4.29
CA THR A 3 -58.47 -52.49 2.91
C THR A 3 -57.17 -52.27 2.08
N PHE A 4 -57.07 -52.76 0.82
CA PHE A 4 -57.30 -52.00 -0.45
C PHE A 4 -56.77 -50.55 -0.39
N GLY A 5 -55.83 -50.05 -1.21
CA GLY A 5 -55.32 -50.45 -2.51
C GLY A 5 -55.14 -49.18 -3.34
N ALA A 6 -53.91 -48.83 -3.74
CA ALA A 6 -53.64 -47.89 -4.84
C ALA A 6 -52.28 -48.21 -5.48
N ASN A 7 -52.37 -48.85 -6.64
CA ASN A 7 -51.29 -49.07 -7.60
C ASN A 7 -51.15 -47.82 -8.49
N MET A 8 -49.93 -47.29 -8.68
CA MET A 8 -49.41 -46.76 -9.97
C MET A 8 -47.94 -46.34 -9.71
N LYS A 9 -46.93 -47.17 -9.97
CA LYS A 9 -46.22 -47.35 -11.25
C LYS A 9 -45.64 -46.04 -11.83
N ILE A 10 -44.34 -46.10 -12.16
CA ILE A 10 -43.57 -45.18 -13.03
C ILE A 10 -43.01 -43.98 -12.21
N TRP A 11 -41.71 -43.73 -12.03
CA TRP A 11 -40.61 -43.77 -13.00
C TRP A 11 -39.25 -43.63 -12.27
N ARG A 12 -38.35 -44.60 -12.42
CA ARG A 12 -37.01 -44.65 -11.80
C ARG A 12 -35.95 -43.85 -12.58
N GLY A 13 -36.30 -42.70 -13.19
CA GLY A 13 -35.56 -42.22 -14.38
C GLY A 13 -35.00 -40.80 -14.41
N GLN A 14 -35.18 -39.94 -13.39
CA GLN A 14 -34.95 -38.49 -13.58
C GLN A 14 -34.22 -37.76 -12.44
N PHE A 15 -33.20 -38.36 -11.85
CA PHE A 15 -32.37 -37.69 -10.83
C PHE A 15 -30.90 -37.50 -11.23
N LEU A 16 -30.54 -37.60 -12.51
CA LEU A 16 -29.14 -37.61 -12.98
C LEU A 16 -28.72 -36.41 -13.86
N ALA A 17 -29.48 -35.31 -13.91
CA ALA A 17 -29.22 -34.22 -14.86
C ALA A 17 -29.05 -32.81 -14.23
N ALA A 18 -28.70 -32.70 -12.94
CA ALA A 18 -28.60 -31.40 -12.26
C ALA A 18 -27.26 -31.12 -11.54
N VAL A 19 -26.20 -31.91 -11.78
CA VAL A 19 -24.89 -31.72 -11.10
C VAL A 19 -23.77 -31.24 -12.04
N ALA A 20 -24.02 -31.13 -13.35
CA ALA A 20 -22.96 -30.87 -14.34
C ALA A 20 -22.77 -29.39 -14.77
N VAL A 21 -23.42 -28.41 -14.13
CA VAL A 21 -23.40 -27.00 -14.56
C VAL A 21 -22.87 -26.04 -13.48
N SER A 22 -21.95 -26.50 -12.64
CA SER A 22 -21.34 -25.67 -11.58
C SER A 22 -19.81 -25.60 -11.63
N LEU A 23 -19.17 -26.16 -12.66
CA LEU A 23 -17.71 -26.26 -12.77
C LEU A 23 -17.03 -25.28 -13.75
N PHE A 24 -17.74 -24.31 -14.31
CA PHE A 24 -17.21 -23.43 -15.36
C PHE A 24 -16.93 -21.97 -14.95
N LEU A 25 -16.95 -21.61 -13.66
CA LEU A 25 -16.67 -20.23 -13.21
C LEU A 25 -15.31 -20.00 -12.51
N THR A 26 -14.41 -20.98 -12.47
CA THR A 26 -13.06 -20.80 -11.86
C THR A 26 -12.04 -20.19 -12.83
N GLY A 27 -12.49 -19.32 -13.75
CA GLY A 27 -11.68 -18.71 -14.78
C GLY A 27 -11.11 -17.35 -14.38
N CYS A 28 -9.77 -17.25 -14.38
CA CYS A 28 -8.96 -16.02 -14.42
C CYS A 28 -8.80 -15.23 -13.12
N SER A 29 -8.20 -15.85 -12.10
CA SER A 29 -7.33 -15.08 -11.19
C SER A 29 -5.94 -15.00 -11.84
N LYS A 30 -5.59 -13.82 -12.39
CA LYS A 30 -4.21 -13.51 -12.81
C LYS A 30 -3.31 -13.79 -11.60
N PRO A 31 -2.26 -14.62 -11.70
CA PRO A 31 -1.26 -14.70 -10.64
C PRO A 31 -0.65 -13.30 -10.53
N ALA A 32 -0.89 -12.64 -9.40
CA ALA A 32 -0.16 -11.43 -9.07
C ALA A 32 1.32 -11.81 -9.04
N ASP A 33 2.10 -11.15 -9.89
CA ASP A 33 3.55 -11.29 -9.97
C ASP A 33 4.14 -10.86 -8.61
N GLN A 34 4.30 -11.82 -7.69
CA GLN A 34 4.92 -11.65 -6.38
C GLN A 34 6.45 -11.72 -6.50
N SER A 35 7.03 -11.01 -7.46
CA SER A 35 8.47 -10.93 -7.66
C SER A 35 8.93 -9.47 -7.55
N GLY A 36 9.12 -9.03 -6.32
CA GLY A 36 9.65 -7.72 -5.94
C GLY A 36 8.87 -7.23 -4.72
N GLY A 37 9.57 -6.85 -3.65
CA GLY A 37 8.96 -6.58 -2.34
C GLY A 37 7.66 -5.78 -2.37
N ASP A 38 6.77 -6.10 -1.44
CA ASP A 38 5.41 -5.55 -1.34
C ASP A 38 5.37 -4.03 -1.09
N THR A 39 6.53 -3.41 -0.89
CA THR A 39 6.66 -2.05 -0.38
C THR A 39 7.77 -1.24 -1.08
N ILE A 40 7.48 0.00 -1.40
CA ILE A 40 8.40 1.03 -1.90
C ILE A 40 8.72 1.96 -0.73
N LYS A 41 9.97 1.97 -0.28
CA LYS A 41 10.42 2.86 0.79
C LYS A 41 10.69 4.25 0.25
N VAL A 42 10.01 5.25 0.79
CA VAL A 42 10.20 6.67 0.46
C VAL A 42 10.59 7.38 1.76
N GLY A 43 11.70 8.11 1.72
CA GLY A 43 12.14 8.92 2.85
C GLY A 43 11.51 10.30 2.81
N GLU A 44 11.15 10.85 3.95
CA GLU A 44 10.80 12.24 4.14
C GLU A 44 11.73 12.83 5.19
N TYR A 45 12.26 14.02 4.94
CA TYR A 45 12.92 14.82 5.96
C TYR A 45 12.22 16.17 6.05
N ALA A 46 11.83 16.54 7.26
CA ALA A 46 11.03 17.74 7.50
C ALA A 46 11.41 18.43 8.81
N SER A 47 11.12 19.72 8.89
CA SER A 47 11.19 20.47 10.15
C SER A 47 9.93 20.16 10.99
N LEU A 48 9.92 19.07 11.75
CA LEU A 48 8.76 18.68 12.57
C LEU A 48 8.80 19.34 13.96
N THR A 49 9.98 19.65 14.44
CA THR A 49 10.23 20.48 15.63
C THR A 49 11.11 21.68 15.28
N GLY A 50 11.25 22.63 16.23
CA GLY A 50 12.06 23.83 16.06
C GLY A 50 11.32 25.01 15.40
N SER A 51 12.08 25.97 14.86
CA SER A 51 11.56 27.27 14.40
C SER A 51 10.65 27.19 13.18
N GLU A 52 10.79 26.16 12.34
CA GLU A 52 9.97 25.96 11.13
C GLU A 52 8.88 24.89 11.30
N ALA A 53 8.65 24.41 12.54
CA ALA A 53 7.75 23.30 12.85
C ALA A 53 6.34 23.45 12.28
N THR A 54 5.76 24.66 12.32
CA THR A 54 4.40 24.90 11.82
C THR A 54 4.28 24.55 10.34
N PHE A 55 5.28 24.90 9.53
CA PHE A 55 5.30 24.61 8.10
C PHE A 55 5.58 23.14 7.85
N GLY A 56 6.60 22.56 8.51
CA GLY A 56 6.96 21.16 8.30
C GLY A 56 5.86 20.20 8.74
N GLN A 57 5.16 20.47 9.85
CA GLN A 57 4.01 19.67 10.27
C GLN A 57 2.83 19.76 9.29
N SER A 58 2.58 20.93 8.70
CA SER A 58 1.53 21.09 7.69
C SER A 58 1.87 20.30 6.42
N SER A 59 3.11 20.40 5.94
CA SER A 59 3.58 19.65 4.78
C SER A 59 3.55 18.15 5.02
N HIS A 60 4.06 17.68 6.17
CA HIS A 60 4.07 16.26 6.54
C HIS A 60 2.65 15.66 6.59
N LYS A 61 1.67 16.37 7.16
CA LYS A 61 0.26 15.92 7.14
C LYS A 61 -0.26 15.77 5.71
N GLY A 62 0.12 16.66 4.80
CA GLY A 62 -0.22 16.56 3.38
C GLY A 62 0.45 15.36 2.71
N THR A 63 1.75 15.15 2.96
CA THR A 63 2.49 13.98 2.48
C THR A 63 1.84 12.68 2.94
N GLN A 64 1.56 12.57 4.25
CA GLN A 64 0.97 11.38 4.85
C GLN A 64 -0.43 11.10 4.27
N LEU A 65 -1.28 12.13 4.14
CA LEU A 65 -2.60 11.99 3.54
C LEU A 65 -2.50 11.44 2.11
N ALA A 66 -1.61 11.99 1.28
CA ALA A 66 -1.42 11.52 -0.09
C ALA A 66 -0.91 10.07 -0.15
N VAL A 67 0.03 9.71 0.73
CA VAL A 67 0.53 8.33 0.86
C VAL A 67 -0.59 7.37 1.27
N ASP A 68 -1.43 7.77 2.22
CA ASP A 68 -2.56 6.98 2.70
C ASP A 68 -3.60 6.76 1.59
N GLU A 69 -3.95 7.81 0.84
CA GLU A 69 -4.89 7.73 -0.29
C GLU A 69 -4.35 6.85 -1.43
N LEU A 70 -3.06 7.00 -1.78
CA LEU A 70 -2.41 6.17 -2.79
C LEU A 70 -2.38 4.71 -2.36
N ASN A 71 -2.00 4.45 -1.11
CA ASN A 71 -2.00 3.11 -0.55
C ASN A 71 -3.41 2.52 -0.53
N ALA A 72 -4.43 3.26 -0.08
CA ALA A 72 -5.83 2.81 -0.11
C ALA A 72 -6.30 2.46 -1.54
N SER A 73 -5.78 3.15 -2.55
CA SER A 73 -6.11 2.96 -3.98
C SER A 73 -5.32 1.82 -4.66
N GLY A 74 -4.58 1.01 -3.90
CA GLY A 74 -3.80 -0.11 -4.43
C GLY A 74 -2.30 0.16 -4.57
N GLY A 75 -1.84 1.33 -4.16
CA GLY A 75 -0.43 1.72 -4.19
C GLY A 75 0.06 2.11 -5.58
N VAL A 76 1.38 2.15 -5.75
CA VAL A 76 2.04 2.49 -7.02
C VAL A 76 2.48 1.20 -7.71
N LEU A 77 1.97 0.95 -8.91
CA LEU A 77 2.23 -0.29 -9.66
C LEU A 77 1.94 -1.56 -8.84
N GLY A 78 0.92 -1.50 -7.97
CA GLY A 78 0.53 -2.59 -7.08
C GLY A 78 1.37 -2.75 -5.81
N LYS A 79 2.32 -1.84 -5.54
CA LYS A 79 3.15 -1.84 -4.33
C LYS A 79 2.77 -0.70 -3.38
N LYS A 80 2.78 -0.96 -2.07
CA LYS A 80 2.49 0.07 -1.07
C LYS A 80 3.69 0.99 -0.87
N ILE A 81 3.45 2.26 -0.60
CA ILE A 81 4.49 3.19 -0.14
C ILE A 81 4.64 3.04 1.37
N GLN A 82 5.87 2.84 1.85
CA GLN A 82 6.25 3.02 3.24
C GLN A 82 6.99 4.35 3.34
N LEU A 83 6.35 5.33 3.96
CA LEU A 83 6.94 6.63 4.26
C LEU A 83 7.79 6.50 5.54
N LEU A 84 9.07 6.85 5.44
CA LEU A 84 9.99 6.93 6.57
C LEU A 84 10.33 8.40 6.81
N THR A 85 9.81 8.98 7.88
CA THR A 85 9.96 10.41 8.16
C THR A 85 11.00 10.66 9.24
N GLU A 86 11.92 11.59 8.99
CA GLU A 86 12.90 12.09 9.94
C GLU A 86 12.71 13.59 10.21
N ASP A 87 12.89 13.98 11.47
CA ASP A 87 12.88 15.38 11.90
C ASP A 87 14.29 15.97 11.84
N ASN A 88 14.49 17.03 11.05
CA ASN A 88 15.75 17.77 11.02
C ASN A 88 15.85 18.85 12.12
N GLN A 89 14.79 19.00 12.94
CA GLN A 89 14.72 19.89 14.10
C GLN A 89 14.97 21.37 13.78
N SER A 90 14.75 21.80 12.53
CA SER A 90 15.07 23.17 12.08
C SER A 90 16.55 23.55 12.22
N GLN A 91 17.45 22.58 12.32
CA GLN A 91 18.87 22.83 12.60
C GLN A 91 19.74 22.68 11.35
N ALA A 92 20.70 23.60 11.20
CA ALA A 92 21.69 23.52 10.14
C ALA A 92 22.54 22.25 10.27
N GLY A 93 22.79 21.56 9.16
CA GLY A 93 23.55 20.31 9.10
C GLY A 93 22.74 19.05 9.45
N GLN A 94 21.59 19.18 10.12
CA GLN A 94 20.77 18.03 10.46
C GLN A 94 20.11 17.42 9.22
N SER A 95 19.66 18.22 8.25
CA SER A 95 19.13 17.73 6.96
C SER A 95 20.10 16.77 6.27
N ALA A 96 21.38 17.14 6.21
CA ALA A 96 22.41 16.29 5.62
C ALA A 96 22.65 14.99 6.39
N THR A 97 22.43 14.99 7.70
CA THR A 97 22.59 13.81 8.55
C THR A 97 21.43 12.83 8.36
N VAL A 98 20.19 13.33 8.44
CA VAL A 98 18.98 12.49 8.32
C VAL A 98 18.81 11.96 6.89
N VAL A 99 19.12 12.74 5.86
CA VAL A 99 19.05 12.27 4.46
C VAL A 99 20.07 11.15 4.19
N ARG A 100 21.30 11.25 4.73
CA ARG A 100 22.27 10.14 4.63
C ARG A 100 21.78 8.88 5.32
N LYS A 101 21.13 8.99 6.48
CA LYS A 101 20.52 7.86 7.16
C LYS A 101 19.43 7.21 6.29
N LEU A 102 18.49 8.00 5.78
CA LEU A 102 17.40 7.54 4.91
C LEU A 102 17.94 6.80 3.68
N ILE A 103 18.98 7.35 3.03
CA ILE A 103 19.57 6.75 1.83
C ILE A 103 20.40 5.51 2.19
N SER A 104 21.40 5.64 3.06
CA SER A 104 22.42 4.61 3.28
C SER A 104 21.98 3.51 4.25
N SER A 105 21.19 3.83 5.26
CA SER A 105 20.74 2.87 6.27
C SER A 105 19.35 2.32 5.94
N ASP A 106 18.40 3.20 5.61
CA ASP A 106 17.02 2.78 5.40
C ASP A 106 16.73 2.28 3.98
N GLY A 107 17.59 2.65 3.02
CA GLY A 107 17.53 2.19 1.63
C GLY A 107 16.31 2.72 0.88
N VAL A 108 15.96 3.98 1.10
CA VAL A 108 14.82 4.61 0.40
C VAL A 108 15.15 4.85 -1.08
N VAL A 109 14.15 4.71 -1.94
CA VAL A 109 14.31 4.91 -3.40
C VAL A 109 14.07 6.35 -3.83
N ALA A 110 13.49 7.16 -2.95
CA ALA A 110 13.18 8.57 -3.17
C ALA A 110 13.20 9.32 -1.85
N ILE A 111 13.46 10.62 -1.93
CA ILE A 111 13.48 11.56 -0.80
C ILE A 111 12.45 12.67 -1.06
N LEU A 112 11.63 12.97 -0.05
CA LEU A 112 10.69 14.09 0.01
C LEU A 112 11.14 15.09 1.08
N GLY A 113 10.98 16.38 0.79
CA GLY A 113 11.44 17.48 1.65
C GLY A 113 12.32 18.47 0.87
N GLU A 114 12.51 19.71 1.32
CA GLU A 114 12.10 20.32 2.59
C GLU A 114 11.42 21.69 2.31
N VAL A 115 10.59 22.19 3.22
CA VAL A 115 9.80 23.42 3.01
C VAL A 115 10.63 24.73 3.07
N ALA A 116 11.65 24.79 3.92
CA ALA A 116 12.66 25.83 3.96
C ALA A 116 13.78 25.57 2.94
N SER A 117 14.03 26.57 2.09
CA SER A 117 15.02 26.45 1.01
C SER A 117 16.44 26.15 1.52
N SER A 118 16.84 26.70 2.66
CA SER A 118 18.17 26.47 3.25
C SER A 118 18.38 24.99 3.60
N ARG A 119 17.40 24.33 4.19
CA ARG A 119 17.46 22.91 4.55
C ARG A 119 17.42 22.01 3.31
N SER A 120 16.67 22.40 2.28
CA SER A 120 16.68 21.71 0.97
C SER A 120 18.06 21.78 0.30
N LEU A 121 18.70 22.95 0.31
CA LEU A 121 20.04 23.12 -0.27
C LEU A 121 21.11 22.33 0.49
N GLU A 122 20.97 22.14 1.79
CA GLU A 122 21.86 21.30 2.59
C GLU A 122 21.78 19.81 2.19
N ALA A 123 20.59 19.33 1.79
CA ALA A 123 20.37 17.95 1.37
C ALA A 123 20.66 17.70 -0.12
N ALA A 124 20.46 18.71 -0.98
CA ALA A 124 20.55 18.60 -2.43
C ALA A 124 21.80 17.88 -2.99
N PRO A 125 23.04 18.11 -2.50
CA PRO A 125 24.23 17.42 -3.05
C PRO A 125 24.37 15.96 -2.59
N ILE A 126 23.46 15.44 -1.76
CA ILE A 126 23.49 14.08 -1.20
C ILE A 126 22.52 13.15 -1.96
N CYS A 127 21.44 13.71 -2.49
CA CYS A 127 20.44 13.02 -3.31
C CYS A 127 20.95 12.84 -4.75
#